data_AF-A0A3D4UZ97-F1
#
_entry.id   AF-A0A3D4UZ97-F1
#
_cell.length_a   1.000
_cell.length_b   1.000
_cell.length_c   1.000
_cell.angle_alpha   90.00
_cell.angle_beta   90.00
_cell.angle_gamma   90.00
#
_symmetry.space_group_name_H-M   'P 1'
#
loop_
_entity.id
_entity.type
_entity.pdbx_description
1 polymer ?
#
loop_
_entity_poly.entity_id
_entity_poly.type
_entity_poly.pdbx_seq_one_letter_code
_entity_poly.pdbx_strand_id
1 'polypeptide(L)'
;MVSGSRRMIVAKGYQHPETSPLGYRQLIHNAFHNCLHPGESIYYEIVVCNENGIPDFRQTVPKDNISKSIRKQYGNTMRYTYNCPPDSYRIFIYRITMQNEQGKSVQLSWNQMTRRAKELNTNTVPMLEQFIYDGNSDTLKKRLARISIGPSTLDNTHIREGVCLHVDGQTRPPQTLKYKGFEFCHLEGIRKN
;
A
#
# COMPACT_ATOMS: atom_id res chain seq x y z
N MET A 1 4.51 -16.76 -4.04
CA MET A 1 5.62 -15.76 -4.10
C MET A 1 5.29 -14.60 -3.18
N VAL A 2 6.27 -14.03 -2.49
CA VAL A 2 6.07 -12.87 -1.60
C VAL A 2 6.66 -11.63 -2.28
N SER A 3 5.84 -10.62 -2.62
CA SER A 3 6.29 -9.39 -3.27
C SER A 3 5.89 -8.16 -2.43
N GLY A 4 6.83 -7.61 -1.67
CA GLY A 4 6.66 -6.30 -1.05
C GLY A 4 6.69 -5.15 -2.08
N SER A 5 6.46 -3.91 -1.63
CA SER A 5 6.52 -2.70 -2.46
C SER A 5 7.81 -2.62 -3.29
N ARG A 6 7.72 -2.06 -4.51
CA ARG A 6 8.81 -1.92 -5.51
C ARG A 6 9.26 -3.19 -6.25
N ARG A 7 8.44 -4.25 -6.28
CA ARG A 7 8.71 -5.50 -7.07
C ARG A 7 10.10 -6.11 -6.80
N MET A 8 10.57 -6.01 -5.56
CA MET A 8 11.87 -6.57 -5.18
C MET A 8 11.73 -8.07 -4.96
N ILE A 9 12.52 -8.86 -5.69
CA ILE A 9 12.72 -10.29 -5.42
C ILE A 9 13.92 -10.39 -4.48
N VAL A 10 13.73 -11.02 -3.31
CA VAL A 10 14.85 -11.29 -2.42
C VAL A 10 15.66 -12.44 -3.03
N ALA A 11 16.86 -12.16 -3.52
CA ALA A 11 17.73 -13.16 -4.14
C ALA A 11 18.25 -14.15 -3.10
N LYS A 12 18.33 -15.44 -3.45
CA LYS A 12 18.89 -16.48 -2.58
C LYS A 12 20.34 -16.14 -2.22
N GLY A 13 20.66 -16.09 -0.93
CA GLY A 13 22.03 -16.08 -0.42
C GLY A 13 22.59 -14.74 0.09
N TYR A 14 21.83 -13.63 0.03
CA TYR A 14 22.28 -12.35 0.59
C TYR A 14 21.58 -12.06 1.92
N GLN A 15 22.32 -12.07 3.02
CA GLN A 15 21.82 -11.66 4.34
C GLN A 15 21.93 -10.13 4.46
N HIS A 16 20.77 -9.48 4.57
CA HIS A 16 20.72 -8.06 4.89
C HIS A 16 20.72 -7.88 6.41
N PRO A 17 21.33 -6.79 6.94
CA PRO A 17 21.18 -6.44 8.34
C PRO A 17 19.69 -6.36 8.70
N GLU A 18 19.26 -7.01 9.79
CA GLU A 18 17.85 -7.10 10.20
C GLU A 18 17.23 -5.72 10.49
N THR A 19 18.06 -4.70 10.74
CA THR A 19 17.67 -3.30 10.95
C THR A 19 17.53 -2.49 9.66
N SER A 20 17.75 -3.10 8.49
CA SER A 20 17.60 -2.43 7.19
C SER A 20 16.22 -2.71 6.57
N PRO A 21 15.70 -1.85 5.68
CA PRO A 21 14.47 -2.13 4.93
C PRO A 21 14.48 -3.46 4.17
N LEU A 22 15.65 -3.94 3.75
CA LEU A 22 15.82 -5.24 3.11
C LEU A 22 15.83 -6.40 4.12
N GLY A 23 16.37 -6.18 5.32
CA GLY A 23 16.31 -7.12 6.45
C GLY A 23 14.86 -7.41 6.85
N TYR A 24 14.05 -6.38 7.08
CA TYR A 24 12.62 -6.56 7.40
C TYR A 24 11.86 -7.30 6.28
N ARG A 25 12.18 -7.04 5.01
CA ARG A 25 11.58 -7.79 3.88
C ARG A 25 11.94 -9.26 3.91
N GLN A 26 13.17 -9.62 4.26
CA GLN A 26 13.58 -11.02 4.44
C GLN A 26 12.85 -11.66 5.63
N LEU A 27 12.72 -10.94 6.76
CA LEU A 27 11.97 -11.41 7.92
C LEU A 27 10.51 -11.71 7.56
N ILE A 28 9.82 -10.80 6.86
CA ILE A 28 8.45 -10.99 6.41
C ILE A 28 8.34 -12.12 5.38
N HIS A 29 9.31 -12.21 4.45
CA HIS A 29 9.37 -13.31 3.49
C HIS A 29 9.43 -14.66 4.22
N ASN A 30 10.32 -14.80 5.20
CA ASN A 30 10.48 -16.02 5.99
C ASN A 30 9.23 -16.33 6.80
N ALA A 31 8.60 -15.32 7.40
CA ALA A 31 7.36 -15.46 8.16
C ALA A 31 6.20 -15.99 7.30
N PHE A 32 6.10 -15.58 6.03
CA PHE A 32 5.07 -16.07 5.13
C PHE A 32 5.42 -17.36 4.41
N HIS A 33 6.70 -17.67 4.20
CA HIS A 33 7.15 -18.75 3.30
C HIS A 33 6.44 -20.08 3.57
N ASN A 34 6.33 -20.49 4.83
CA ASN A 34 5.73 -21.76 5.23
C ASN A 34 4.21 -21.70 5.39
N CYS A 35 3.61 -20.51 5.33
CA CYS A 35 2.18 -20.30 5.52
C CYS A 35 1.43 -20.17 4.19
N LEU A 36 2.13 -20.04 3.06
CA LEU A 36 1.50 -19.86 1.74
C LEU A 36 0.91 -21.16 1.20
N HIS A 37 -0.29 -21.05 0.62
CA HIS A 37 -0.85 -22.17 -0.14
C HIS A 37 -0.12 -22.31 -1.50
N PRO A 38 -0.09 -23.50 -2.12
CA PRO A 38 0.42 -23.67 -3.47
C PRO A 38 -0.24 -22.71 -4.46
N GLY A 39 0.58 -22.01 -5.25
CA GLY A 39 0.10 -20.99 -6.21
C GLY A 39 -0.24 -19.63 -5.60
N GLU A 40 -0.17 -19.47 -4.27
CA GLU A 40 -0.49 -18.20 -3.61
C GLU A 40 0.64 -17.17 -3.75
N SER A 41 0.26 -15.93 -4.03
CA SER A 41 1.16 -14.79 -3.97
C SER A 41 0.54 -13.60 -3.23
N ILE A 42 1.30 -13.08 -2.27
CA ILE A 42 0.87 -11.99 -1.40
C ILE A 42 1.63 -10.72 -1.77
N TYR A 43 0.87 -9.64 -1.92
CA TYR A 43 1.36 -8.29 -2.14
C TYR A 43 0.94 -7.41 -0.97
N TYR A 44 1.92 -6.72 -0.39
CA TYR A 44 1.73 -5.87 0.76
C TYR A 44 2.56 -4.59 0.64
N GLU A 45 2.08 -3.56 1.33
CA GLU A 45 2.86 -2.37 1.64
C GLU A 45 3.67 -2.63 2.91
N ILE A 46 4.93 -2.19 2.93
CA ILE A 46 5.80 -2.25 4.11
C ILE A 46 6.26 -0.85 4.46
N VAL A 47 6.09 -0.49 5.72
CA VAL A 47 6.61 0.74 6.31
C VAL A 47 7.66 0.34 7.33
N VAL A 48 8.84 0.97 7.25
CA VAL A 48 9.96 0.73 8.16
C VAL A 48 10.38 2.06 8.76
N CYS A 49 10.51 2.11 10.08
CA CYS A 49 10.98 3.26 10.84
C CYS A 49 12.28 2.89 11.58
N ASN A 50 13.27 3.77 11.52
CA ASN A 50 14.51 3.58 12.29
C ASN A 50 14.31 3.85 13.79
N GLU A 51 15.37 3.71 14.59
CA GLU A 51 15.40 3.98 16.04
C GLU A 51 14.86 5.37 16.46
N ASN A 52 14.87 6.34 15.54
CA ASN A 52 14.37 7.71 15.77
C ASN A 52 12.94 7.91 15.24
N GLY A 53 12.24 6.84 14.83
CA GLY A 53 10.90 6.92 14.25
C GLY A 53 10.86 7.52 12.84
N ILE A 54 12.01 7.62 12.16
CA ILE A 54 12.08 8.19 10.82
C ILE A 54 11.74 7.10 9.80
N PRO A 55 10.71 7.29 8.95
CA PRO A 55 10.34 6.30 7.95
C PRO A 55 11.33 6.30 6.78
N ASP A 56 11.47 5.13 6.16
CA ASP A 56 12.28 4.97 4.95
C ASP A 56 11.72 5.76 3.75
N PHE A 57 10.39 5.92 3.69
CA PHE A 57 9.74 6.76 2.67
C PHE A 57 9.47 8.17 3.18
N ARG A 58 10.05 9.14 2.47
CA ARG A 58 9.98 10.56 2.77
C ARG A 58 10.10 11.39 1.49
N GLN A 59 9.53 12.59 1.53
CA GLN A 59 9.48 13.47 0.37
C GLN A 59 9.72 14.92 0.77
N THR A 60 10.61 15.61 0.05
CA THR A 60 10.74 17.06 0.21
C THR A 60 9.49 17.74 -0.34
N VAL A 61 8.87 18.59 0.47
CA VAL A 61 7.69 19.35 0.04
C VAL A 61 8.16 20.54 -0.81
N PRO A 62 7.72 20.73 -2.06
CA PRO A 62 8.16 21.84 -2.92
C PRO A 62 7.90 23.23 -2.30
N LYS A 63 8.73 24.22 -2.66
CA LYS A 63 8.54 25.63 -2.25
C LYS A 63 7.70 26.38 -3.29
N ASP A 64 6.45 25.96 -3.48
CA ASP A 64 5.51 26.60 -4.40
C ASP A 64 4.18 26.96 -3.70
N ASN A 65 3.33 27.67 -4.43
CA ASN A 65 2.03 28.12 -3.91
C ASN A 65 1.07 26.97 -3.64
N ILE A 66 1.16 25.87 -4.40
CA ILE A 66 0.30 24.68 -4.24
C ILE A 66 0.62 24.00 -2.92
N SER A 67 1.90 23.91 -2.57
CA SER A 67 2.39 23.21 -1.38
C SER A 67 2.43 24.08 -0.13
N LYS A 68 1.99 25.34 -0.19
CA LYS A 68 2.09 26.28 0.94
C LYS A 68 1.30 25.82 2.16
N SER A 69 0.08 25.32 1.98
CA SER A 69 -0.75 24.75 3.06
C SER A 69 -0.12 23.47 3.62
N ILE A 70 0.34 22.58 2.74
CA ILE A 70 1.01 21.33 3.10
C ILE A 70 2.27 21.62 3.92
N ARG A 71 3.11 22.56 3.50
CA ARG A 71 4.31 22.98 4.25
C ARG A 71 3.98 23.55 5.62
N LYS A 72 2.92 24.37 5.71
CA LYS A 72 2.48 24.93 6.98
C LYS A 72 2.03 23.84 7.95
N GLN A 73 1.37 22.81 7.45
CA GLN A 73 0.80 21.75 8.28
C GLN A 73 1.82 20.64 8.63
N TYR A 74 2.63 20.21 7.66
CA TYR A 74 3.48 19.02 7.78
C TYR A 74 4.99 19.33 7.71
N GLY A 75 5.37 20.59 7.49
CA GLY A 75 6.75 21.03 7.40
C GLY A 75 7.39 20.83 6.03
N ASN A 76 8.72 20.92 6.00
CA ASN A 76 9.51 20.91 4.75
C ASN A 76 9.69 19.52 4.14
N THR A 77 9.44 18.47 4.92
CA THR A 77 9.64 17.07 4.53
C THR A 77 8.45 16.26 5.01
N MET A 78 7.70 15.70 4.08
CA MET A 78 6.64 14.75 4.36
C MET A 78 7.25 13.41 4.78
N ARG A 79 6.80 12.86 5.90
CA ARG A 79 7.28 11.59 6.47
C ARG A 79 6.10 10.63 6.54
N TYR A 80 6.12 9.57 5.74
CA TYR A 80 5.01 8.63 5.62
C TYR A 80 5.16 7.51 6.65
N THR A 81 4.85 7.81 7.92
CA THR A 81 5.10 6.88 9.02
C THR A 81 3.99 5.83 9.19
N TYR A 82 2.75 6.15 8.82
CA TYR A 82 1.59 5.28 9.05
C TYR A 82 1.52 4.75 10.50
N ASN A 83 1.93 5.57 11.48
CA ASN A 83 2.04 5.21 12.89
C ASN A 83 2.94 3.98 13.16
N CYS A 84 3.94 3.74 12.31
CA CYS A 84 4.99 2.75 12.52
C CYS A 84 5.91 3.20 13.67
N PRO A 85 6.03 2.42 14.76
CA PRO A 85 6.89 2.78 15.90
C PRO A 85 8.36 2.88 15.51
N PRO A 86 9.18 3.62 16.28
CA PRO A 86 10.64 3.55 16.15
C PRO A 86 11.18 2.12 16.25
N ASP A 87 12.25 1.85 15.51
CA ASP A 87 12.93 0.56 15.41
C ASP A 87 11.97 -0.61 15.06
N SER A 88 11.06 -0.36 14.12
CA SER A 88 9.98 -1.30 13.82
C SER A 88 9.54 -1.23 12.37
N TYR A 89 8.60 -2.12 12.04
CA TYR A 89 7.95 -2.16 10.75
C TYR A 89 6.44 -2.43 10.89
N ARG A 90 5.70 -2.05 9.86
CA ARG A 90 4.29 -2.44 9.67
C ARG A 90 4.10 -2.99 8.28
N ILE A 91 3.21 -3.97 8.13
CA ILE A 91 2.78 -4.49 6.83
C ILE A 91 1.27 -4.40 6.66
N PHE A 92 0.85 -4.13 5.43
CA PHE A 92 -0.55 -4.07 5.06
C PHE A 92 -0.77 -4.81 3.73
N ILE A 93 -1.50 -5.93 3.76
CA ILE A 93 -1.86 -6.65 2.54
C ILE A 93 -2.86 -5.80 1.73
N TYR A 94 -2.56 -5.61 0.44
CA TYR A 94 -3.47 -4.93 -0.49
C TYR A 94 -3.93 -5.79 -1.66
N ARG A 95 -3.27 -6.95 -1.89
CA ARG A 95 -3.66 -7.90 -2.93
C ARG A 95 -3.13 -9.29 -2.62
N ILE A 96 -3.93 -10.30 -2.89
CA ILE A 96 -3.51 -11.71 -2.94
C ILE A 96 -3.97 -12.30 -4.27
N THR A 97 -3.11 -13.10 -4.90
CA THR A 97 -3.45 -13.82 -6.14
C THR A 97 -3.22 -15.31 -5.96
N MET A 98 -4.04 -16.13 -6.60
CA MET A 98 -3.91 -17.58 -6.65
C MET A 98 -3.66 -18.02 -8.10
N GLN A 99 -2.57 -18.73 -8.32
CA GLN A 99 -2.22 -19.33 -9.61
C GLN A 99 -2.64 -20.79 -9.64
N ASN A 100 -3.40 -21.19 -10.65
CA ASN A 100 -3.74 -22.60 -10.87
C ASN A 100 -2.61 -23.34 -11.60
N GLU A 101 -2.75 -24.66 -11.73
CA GLU A 101 -1.77 -25.54 -12.40
C GLU A 101 -1.52 -25.17 -13.88
N GLN A 102 -2.50 -24.54 -14.54
CA GLN A 102 -2.38 -24.06 -15.92
C GLN A 102 -1.69 -22.69 -16.02
N GLY A 103 -1.20 -22.15 -14.90
CA GLY A 103 -0.50 -20.87 -14.85
C GLY A 103 -1.41 -19.63 -14.85
N LYS A 104 -2.74 -19.80 -14.80
CA LYS A 104 -3.68 -18.68 -14.72
C LYS A 104 -3.74 -18.14 -13.30
N SER A 105 -3.40 -16.87 -13.12
CA SER A 105 -3.47 -16.18 -11.83
C SER A 105 -4.76 -15.37 -11.71
N VAL A 106 -5.48 -15.53 -10.60
CA VAL A 106 -6.70 -14.78 -10.27
C VAL A 106 -6.50 -14.08 -8.94
N GLN A 107 -6.86 -12.80 -8.87
CA GLN A 107 -6.87 -12.04 -7.63
C GLN A 107 -8.05 -12.46 -6.75
N LEU A 108 -7.80 -12.60 -5.44
CA LEU A 108 -8.85 -12.83 -4.46
C LEU A 108 -9.77 -11.62 -4.33
N SER A 109 -11.06 -11.85 -4.06
CA SER A 109 -12.00 -10.77 -3.73
C SER A 109 -11.65 -10.09 -2.40
N TRP A 110 -12.26 -8.94 -2.11
CA TRP A 110 -12.00 -8.22 -0.86
C TRP A 110 -12.22 -9.11 0.37
N ASN A 111 -13.33 -9.84 0.39
CA ASN A 111 -13.72 -10.71 1.49
C ASN A 111 -12.79 -11.93 1.62
N GLN A 112 -12.31 -12.48 0.50
CA GLN A 112 -11.35 -13.57 0.52
C GLN A 112 -9.98 -13.09 1.00
N MET A 113 -9.51 -11.94 0.51
CA MET A 113 -8.24 -11.34 0.91
C MET A 113 -8.22 -10.98 2.40
N THR A 114 -9.28 -10.35 2.92
CA THR A 114 -9.37 -9.98 4.35
C THR A 114 -9.44 -11.19 5.25
N ARG A 115 -10.15 -12.25 4.86
CA ARG A 115 -10.13 -13.54 5.59
C ARG A 115 -8.72 -14.14 5.60
N ARG A 116 -8.08 -14.18 4.43
CA ARG A 116 -6.73 -14.73 4.31
C ARG A 116 -5.69 -13.94 5.10
N ALA A 117 -5.80 -12.61 5.14
CA ALA A 117 -4.94 -11.77 5.97
C ALA A 117 -5.07 -12.11 7.48
N LYS A 118 -6.30 -12.40 7.96
CA LYS A 118 -6.52 -12.84 9.35
C LYS A 118 -5.87 -14.20 9.63
N GLU A 119 -5.97 -15.15 8.71
CA GLU A 119 -5.31 -16.47 8.84
C GLU A 119 -3.78 -16.33 8.93
N LEU A 120 -3.22 -15.31 8.28
CA LEU A 120 -1.79 -14.98 8.31
C LEU A 120 -1.38 -14.08 9.48
N ASN A 121 -2.30 -13.80 10.42
CA ASN A 121 -2.10 -12.89 11.55
C ASN A 121 -1.57 -11.51 11.12
N THR A 122 -2.07 -10.97 10.00
CA THR A 122 -1.65 -9.68 9.48
C THR A 122 -2.85 -8.80 9.08
N ASN A 123 -2.60 -7.49 8.96
CA ASN A 123 -3.61 -6.53 8.57
C ASN A 123 -3.67 -6.35 7.06
N THR A 124 -4.85 -5.97 6.57
CA THR A 124 -5.01 -5.39 5.23
C THR A 124 -4.84 -3.88 5.27
N VAL A 125 -4.70 -3.25 4.11
CA VAL A 125 -4.95 -1.81 3.98
C VAL A 125 -6.36 -1.45 4.48
N PRO A 126 -6.57 -0.22 5.01
CA PRO A 126 -7.87 0.18 5.53
C PRO A 126 -8.93 0.28 4.42
N MET A 127 -10.13 -0.25 4.68
CA MET A 127 -11.29 0.00 3.82
C MET A 127 -11.83 1.40 4.10
N LEU A 128 -11.90 2.24 3.07
CA LEU A 128 -12.40 3.61 3.20
C LEU A 128 -13.90 3.71 2.93
N GLU A 129 -14.37 3.06 1.85
CA GLU A 129 -15.76 3.08 1.44
C GLU A 129 -16.08 1.83 0.59
N GLN A 130 -17.32 1.35 0.67
CA GLN A 130 -17.86 0.26 -0.16
C GLN A 130 -19.12 0.74 -0.87
N PHE A 131 -19.24 0.47 -2.17
CA PHE A 131 -20.39 0.89 -2.97
C PHE A 131 -20.56 -0.01 -4.21
N ILE A 132 -21.75 0.04 -4.82
CA ILE A 132 -22.03 -0.59 -6.12
C ILE A 132 -21.77 0.44 -7.21
N TYR A 133 -20.98 0.07 -8.21
CA TYR A 133 -20.72 0.93 -9.36
C TYR A 133 -21.98 1.04 -10.23
N ASP A 134 -22.41 2.28 -10.49
CA ASP A 134 -23.62 2.62 -11.25
C ASP A 134 -23.39 2.70 -12.77
N GLY A 135 -22.17 2.43 -13.23
CA GLY A 135 -21.79 2.59 -14.65
C GLY A 135 -21.31 4.00 -15.01
N ASN A 136 -21.40 4.98 -14.11
CA ASN A 136 -21.01 6.37 -14.37
C ASN A 136 -19.56 6.64 -13.96
N SER A 137 -18.68 6.70 -14.97
CA SER A 137 -17.24 6.89 -14.73
C SER A 137 -16.88 8.25 -14.13
N ASP A 138 -17.67 9.30 -14.38
CA ASP A 138 -17.40 10.64 -13.85
C ASP A 138 -17.77 10.74 -12.37
N THR A 139 -18.90 10.14 -11.99
CA THR A 139 -19.29 9.99 -10.58
C THR A 139 -18.23 9.20 -9.81
N LEU A 140 -17.73 8.11 -10.40
CA LEU A 140 -16.64 7.33 -9.81
C LEU A 140 -15.36 8.16 -9.63
N LYS A 141 -14.91 8.89 -10.66
CA LYS A 141 -13.70 9.73 -10.57
C LYS A 141 -13.84 10.82 -9.51
N LYS A 142 -14.98 11.51 -9.45
CA LYS A 142 -15.26 12.53 -8.41
C LYS A 142 -15.22 11.92 -7.01
N ARG A 143 -15.78 10.71 -6.85
CA ARG A 143 -15.74 9.96 -5.60
C ARG A 143 -14.30 9.60 -5.20
N LEU A 144 -13.51 9.03 -6.11
CA LEU A 144 -12.11 8.68 -5.85
C LEU A 144 -11.27 9.92 -5.50
N ALA A 145 -11.47 11.03 -6.21
CA ALA A 145 -10.82 12.30 -5.92
C ALA A 145 -11.13 12.79 -4.50
N ARG A 146 -12.41 12.81 -4.12
CA ARG A 146 -12.83 13.19 -2.76
C ARG A 146 -12.18 12.31 -1.69
N ILE A 147 -12.21 10.99 -1.87
CA ILE A 147 -11.65 10.04 -0.89
C ILE A 147 -10.11 10.10 -0.89
N SER A 148 -9.45 10.60 -1.94
CA SER A 148 -8.00 10.73 -1.97
C SER A 148 -7.44 11.92 -1.18
N ILE A 149 -8.28 12.89 -0.80
CA ILE A 149 -7.85 14.15 -0.17
C ILE A 149 -7.76 14.01 1.36
N GLY A 150 -6.78 14.69 1.95
CA GLY A 150 -6.63 14.84 3.39
C GLY A 150 -5.58 13.90 4.00
N PRO A 151 -5.48 13.86 5.34
CA PRO A 151 -4.49 13.04 6.04
C PRO A 151 -4.71 11.55 5.82
N SER A 152 -3.66 10.75 5.99
CA SER A 152 -3.80 9.29 6.03
C SER A 152 -4.79 8.87 7.13
N THR A 153 -5.56 7.81 6.88
CA THR A 153 -6.51 7.27 7.87
C THR A 153 -5.82 6.45 8.95
N LEU A 154 -4.55 6.08 8.73
CA LEU A 154 -3.73 5.37 9.71
C LEU A 154 -2.89 6.32 10.56
N ASP A 155 -2.62 7.54 10.07
CA ASP A 155 -1.69 8.50 10.65
C ASP A 155 -1.98 9.92 10.12
N ASN A 156 -2.27 10.86 11.02
CA ASN A 156 -2.65 12.22 10.64
C ASN A 156 -1.44 13.16 10.40
N THR A 157 -0.21 12.66 10.53
CA THR A 157 1.02 13.44 10.35
C THR A 157 1.48 13.57 8.90
N HIS A 158 0.77 12.93 7.96
CA HIS A 158 1.05 13.05 6.54
C HIS A 158 -0.22 12.96 5.69
N ILE A 159 -0.14 13.46 4.46
CA ILE A 159 -1.23 13.34 3.49
C ILE A 159 -1.43 11.88 3.07
N ARG A 160 -2.65 11.57 2.62
CA ARG A 160 -2.95 10.32 1.93
C ARG A 160 -2.35 10.35 0.52
N GLU A 161 -1.69 9.28 0.12
CA GLU A 161 -1.10 9.19 -1.23
C GLU A 161 -2.16 9.09 -2.34
N GLY A 162 -3.30 8.50 -2.01
CA GLY A 162 -4.35 8.15 -2.94
C GLY A 162 -5.25 7.06 -2.39
N VAL A 163 -5.96 6.38 -3.29
CA VAL A 163 -6.86 5.28 -2.97
C VAL A 163 -6.66 4.12 -3.95
N CYS A 164 -6.92 2.91 -3.49
CA CYS A 164 -7.06 1.74 -4.34
C CYS A 164 -8.54 1.40 -4.48
N LEU A 165 -9.02 1.28 -5.71
CA LEU A 165 -10.34 0.76 -6.01
C LEU A 165 -10.22 -0.74 -6.25
N HIS A 166 -10.71 -1.53 -5.29
CA HIS A 166 -10.85 -2.97 -5.49
C HIS A 166 -12.24 -3.25 -6.07
N VAL A 167 -12.26 -3.87 -7.25
CA VAL A 167 -13.48 -4.19 -7.99
C VAL A 167 -13.73 -5.68 -7.88
N ASP A 168 -14.81 -6.04 -7.20
CA ASP A 168 -15.36 -7.40 -7.18
C ASP A 168 -16.51 -7.48 -8.19
N GLY A 169 -16.57 -8.56 -8.96
CA GLY A 169 -17.63 -8.80 -9.94
C GLY A 169 -17.98 -10.27 -10.03
N GLN A 170 -19.23 -10.57 -10.40
CA GLN A 170 -19.67 -11.96 -10.60
C GLN A 170 -19.14 -12.56 -11.91
N THR A 171 -18.96 -11.73 -12.94
CA THR A 171 -18.60 -12.16 -14.30
C THR A 171 -17.15 -11.88 -14.68
N ARG A 172 -16.39 -11.21 -13.80
CA ARG A 172 -14.99 -10.83 -14.05
C ARG A 172 -14.15 -11.12 -12.81
N PRO A 173 -12.90 -11.57 -12.99
CA PRO A 173 -11.95 -11.69 -11.89
C PRO A 173 -11.82 -10.37 -11.13
N PRO A 174 -11.66 -10.42 -9.79
CA PRO A 174 -11.36 -9.24 -9.01
C PRO A 174 -10.13 -8.50 -9.55
N GLN A 175 -10.15 -7.18 -9.46
CA GLN A 175 -9.05 -6.34 -9.90
C GLN A 175 -8.84 -5.17 -8.94
N THR A 176 -7.61 -4.65 -8.89
CA THR A 176 -7.30 -3.42 -8.14
C THR A 176 -6.80 -2.35 -9.09
N LEU A 177 -7.45 -1.19 -9.05
CA LEU A 177 -7.02 0.03 -9.73
C LEU A 177 -6.49 1.02 -8.69
N LYS A 178 -5.57 1.89 -9.10
CA LYS A 178 -5.00 2.92 -8.24
C LYS A 178 -5.44 4.31 -8.73
N TYR A 179 -5.74 5.19 -7.79
CA TYR A 179 -5.97 6.60 -8.04
C TYR A 179 -5.12 7.41 -7.06
N LYS A 180 -4.08 8.09 -7.56
CA LYS A 180 -3.24 8.93 -6.73
C LYS A 180 -3.91 10.29 -6.47
N GLY A 181 -3.74 10.83 -5.27
CA GLY A 181 -4.26 12.15 -4.94
C GLY A 181 -3.49 13.25 -5.66
N PHE A 182 -4.15 14.36 -6.00
CA PHE A 182 -3.49 15.49 -6.67
C PHE A 182 -2.31 16.03 -5.86
N GLU A 183 -2.50 16.25 -4.56
CA GLU A 183 -1.45 16.77 -3.66
C GLU A 183 -0.25 15.82 -3.65
N PHE A 184 -0.47 14.52 -3.51
CA PHE A 184 0.59 13.53 -3.54
C PHE A 184 1.34 13.50 -4.88
N CYS A 185 0.62 13.49 -6.01
CA CYS A 185 1.24 13.59 -7.32
C CYS A 185 2.06 14.87 -7.49
N HIS A 186 1.57 15.99 -6.96
CA HIS A 186 2.30 17.25 -6.97
C HIS A 186 3.61 17.16 -6.18
N LEU A 187 3.58 16.55 -4.98
CA LEU A 187 4.79 16.32 -4.19
C LEU A 187 5.80 15.42 -4.93
N GLU A 188 5.30 14.39 -5.62
CA GLU A 188 6.09 13.43 -6.42
C GLU A 188 6.56 14.00 -7.77
N GLY A 189 6.15 15.21 -8.14
CA GLY A 189 6.43 15.78 -9.47
C GLY A 189 5.76 15.01 -10.62
N ILE A 190 4.73 14.22 -10.32
CA ILE A 190 3.97 13.42 -11.29
C ILE A 190 2.90 14.29 -11.94
N ARG A 191 2.91 14.38 -13.27
CA ARG A 191 2.02 15.28 -14.03
C ARG A 191 0.61 14.74 -14.29
N LYS A 192 0.34 13.44 -14.14
CA LYS A 192 -0.97 12.82 -14.43
C LYS A 192 -1.27 11.62 -13.53
N ASN A 193 -2.56 11.46 -13.19
CA ASN A 193 -3.15 10.32 -12.49
C ASN A 193 -3.49 9.17 -13.44
#